data_AF-A0A7C7D442-F1
#
_entry.id   AF-A0A7C7D442-F1
#
_cell.length_a   1.000
_cell.length_b   1.000
_cell.length_c   1.000
_cell.angle_alpha   90.00
_cell.angle_beta   90.00
_cell.angle_gamma   90.00
#
_symmetry.space_group_name_H-M   'P 1'
#
loop_
_entity.id
_entity.type
_entity.pdbx_description
1 polymer ?
#
loop_
_entity_poly.entity_id
_entity_poly.type
_entity_poly.pdbx_seq_one_letter_code
_entity_poly.pdbx_strand_id
1 'polypeptide(L)'
;MAEERDNIVVLIDEDGEEEEFEFVDSIEINGSEYVILSPVSEDELFDIEEEIVILKVEINEDGEETYVTIEDENELDTVFEEFKMRIEDGFTFDIDEDYDDEDYDDYEDEDEDEDDYEEE
;
A
#
# COMPACT_ATOMS: atom_id res chain seq x y z
N MET A 1 -18.03 -1.46 11.30
CA MET A 1 -17.01 -1.52 12.37
C MET A 1 -15.99 -0.47 11.96
N ALA A 2 -15.62 0.46 12.84
CA ALA A 2 -14.67 1.50 12.48
C ALA A 2 -13.31 0.83 12.31
N GLU A 3 -12.81 0.76 11.08
CA GLU A 3 -11.41 0.41 10.82
C GLU A 3 -10.59 1.57 11.36
N GLU A 4 -10.05 1.40 12.57
CA GLU A 4 -9.10 2.33 13.15
C GLU A 4 -7.90 2.35 12.20
N ARG A 5 -7.62 3.53 11.61
CA ARG A 5 -6.39 3.81 10.86
C ARG A 5 -5.21 3.81 11.85
N ASP A 6 -4.95 2.67 12.47
CA ASP A 6 -3.94 2.48 13.54
C ASP A 6 -2.50 2.55 13.00
N ASN A 7 -2.36 2.64 11.67
CA ASN A 7 -1.09 2.75 10.99
C ASN A 7 -0.62 4.20 10.77
N ILE A 8 -1.40 5.22 11.15
CA ILE A 8 -0.91 6.61 11.00
C ILE A 8 -0.02 6.99 12.18
N VAL A 9 1.21 7.40 11.87
CA VAL A 9 2.21 7.92 12.81
C VAL A 9 2.43 9.41 12.54
N VAL A 10 2.59 10.20 13.60
CA VAL A 10 2.87 11.64 13.51
C VAL A 10 4.33 11.85 13.89
N LEU A 11 5.11 12.40 12.97
CA LEU A 11 6.50 12.78 13.24
C LEU A 11 6.60 14.29 13.38
N ILE A 12 7.50 14.72 14.26
CA ILE A 12 7.77 16.14 14.50
C ILE A 12 9.15 16.44 13.95
N ASP A 13 9.23 17.34 12.98
CA ASP A 13 10.50 17.77 12.38
C ASP A 13 11.24 18.78 13.27
N GLU A 14 12.47 19.17 12.90
CA GLU A 14 13.32 20.10 13.63
C GLU A 14 12.69 21.49 13.82
N ASP A 15 11.81 21.91 12.91
CA ASP A 15 11.05 23.16 13.02
C ASP A 15 9.86 23.08 14.00
N GLY A 16 9.54 21.88 14.49
CA GLY A 16 8.40 21.61 15.36
C GLY A 16 7.07 21.44 14.62
N GLU A 17 7.13 21.26 13.30
CA GLU A 17 5.97 20.96 12.46
C GLU A 17 5.63 19.47 12.56
N GLU A 18 4.34 19.17 12.70
CA GLU A 18 3.81 17.81 12.78
C GLU A 18 3.46 17.34 11.36
N GLU A 19 4.03 16.23 10.92
CA GLU A 19 3.74 15.61 9.63
C GLU A 19 3.21 14.19 9.85
N GLU A 20 2.12 13.85 9.14
CA GLU A 20 1.42 12.58 9.26
C GLU A 20 1.91 11.60 8.19
N PHE A 21 2.31 10.42 8.64
CA PHE A 21 2.76 9.33 7.80
C PHE A 21 1.96 8.07 8.07
N GLU A 22 1.82 7.23 7.06
CA GLU A 22 1.34 5.86 7.21
C GLU A 22 2.53 4.91 7.39
N PHE A 23 2.50 4.12 8.45
CA PHE A 23 3.44 3.06 8.74
C PHE A 23 3.20 1.87 7.80
N VAL A 24 4.21 1.57 6.98
CA VAL A 24 4.15 0.50 5.97
C VAL A 24 4.80 -0.78 6.50
N ASP A 25 6.09 -0.74 6.87
CA ASP A 25 6.83 -1.90 7.39
C ASP A 25 8.06 -1.46 8.22
N SER A 26 8.68 -2.42 8.92
CA SER A 26 9.94 -2.27 9.64
C SER A 26 10.92 -3.40 9.31
N ILE A 27 12.19 -3.05 9.15
CA ILE A 27 13.27 -3.96 8.74
C ILE A 27 14.40 -3.86 9.77
N GLU A 28 14.88 -5.00 10.25
CA GLU A 28 16.06 -5.08 11.12
C GLU A 28 17.24 -5.65 10.32
N ILE A 29 18.30 -4.87 10.16
CA ILE A 29 19.52 -5.27 9.44
C ILE A 29 20.74 -4.91 10.27
N ASN A 30 21.62 -5.89 10.50
CA ASN A 30 22.88 -5.72 11.24
C ASN A 30 22.70 -5.16 12.67
N GLY A 31 21.52 -5.36 13.28
CA GLY A 31 21.20 -4.83 14.61
C GLY A 31 20.79 -3.35 14.63
N SER A 32 20.63 -2.75 13.45
CA SER A 32 19.94 -1.47 13.26
C SER A 32 18.51 -1.74 12.83
N GLU A 33 17.57 -0.94 13.34
CA GLU A 33 16.17 -1.01 12.95
C GLU A 33 15.84 0.16 12.02
N TYR A 34 15.03 -0.13 11.00
CA TYR A 34 14.62 0.81 9.96
C TYR A 34 13.10 0.74 9.82
N VAL A 35 12.46 1.89 9.66
CA VAL A 35 11.02 2.02 9.46
C VAL A 35 10.75 2.63 8.09
N ILE A 36 9.74 2.09 7.41
CA ILE A 36 9.29 2.52 6.10
C ILE A 36 7.94 3.19 6.28
N LEU A 37 7.87 4.44 5.86
CA LEU A 37 6.74 5.34 6.05
C LEU A 37 6.30 5.91 4.70
N SER A 38 5.01 6.19 4.54
CA SER A 38 4.46 6.88 3.38
C SER A 38 3.77 8.18 3.82
N PRO A 39 4.07 9.34 3.20
CA PRO A 39 3.45 10.60 3.60
C PRO A 39 1.95 10.59 3.28
N VAL A 40 1.12 10.98 4.25
CA VAL A 40 -0.34 11.08 4.06
C VAL A 40 -0.65 12.42 3.40
N SER A 41 -0.56 12.49 2.08
CA SER A 41 -0.97 13.68 1.31
C SER A 41 -2.40 13.53 0.75
N GLU A 42 -3.25 14.53 0.98
CA GLU A 42 -4.60 14.60 0.39
C GLU A 42 -4.58 14.96 -1.12
N ASP A 43 -3.45 15.45 -1.64
CA ASP A 43 -3.28 15.80 -3.05
C ASP A 43 -2.82 14.57 -3.85
N GLU A 44 -3.79 13.78 -4.34
CA GLU A 44 -3.65 12.61 -5.24
C GLU A 44 -3.02 12.93 -6.63
N LEU A 45 -2.31 14.05 -6.79
CA LEU A 45 -1.84 14.59 -8.08
C LEU A 45 -0.34 14.47 -8.32
N PHE A 46 0.43 13.92 -7.37
CA PHE A 46 1.81 13.55 -7.66
C PHE A 46 1.83 12.12 -8.20
N ASP A 47 2.28 12.01 -9.45
CA ASP A 47 2.56 10.76 -10.17
C ASP A 47 3.15 9.69 -9.22
N ILE A 48 2.36 8.64 -9.09
CA ILE A 48 2.52 7.26 -8.61
C ILE A 48 3.91 6.60 -8.79
N GLU A 49 5.00 7.29 -8.44
CA GLU A 49 6.26 6.65 -8.04
C GLU A 49 6.36 6.74 -6.51
N GLU A 50 5.38 6.11 -5.84
CA GLU A 50 5.29 5.77 -4.41
C GLU A 50 6.44 6.35 -3.56
N GLU A 51 6.33 7.61 -3.14
CA GLU A 51 7.34 8.29 -2.34
C GLU A 51 7.35 7.65 -0.94
N ILE A 52 8.22 6.66 -0.75
CA ILE A 52 8.45 6.04 0.55
C ILE A 52 9.63 6.73 1.24
N VAL A 53 9.46 6.99 2.53
CA VAL A 53 10.49 7.54 3.41
C VAL A 53 11.02 6.43 4.29
N ILE A 54 12.33 6.19 4.24
CA ILE A 54 13.01 5.19 5.06
C ILE A 54 13.81 5.93 6.13
N LEU A 55 13.49 5.67 7.40
CA LEU A 55 14.18 6.25 8.54
C LEU A 55 14.80 5.14 9.39
N LYS A 56 15.97 5.42 9.94
CA LYS A 56 16.65 4.55 10.90
C LYS A 56 16.24 4.92 12.31
N VAL A 57 15.95 3.91 13.12
CA VAL A 57 15.63 4.06 14.53
C VAL A 57 16.92 4.04 15.33
N GLU A 58 17.21 5.14 16.03
CA GLU A 58 18.30 5.24 16.98
C GLU A 58 17.76 5.49 18.38
N ILE A 59 18.32 4.79 19.37
CA ILE A 59 17.97 5.01 20.78
C ILE A 59 18.95 6.03 21.35
N ASN A 60 18.43 7.16 21.82
CA ASN A 60 19.24 8.20 22.43
C ASN A 60 19.72 7.82 23.85
N GLU A 61 20.57 8.66 24.46
CA GLU A 61 21.13 8.40 25.80
C GLU A 61 20.07 8.32 26.93
N ASP A 62 18.90 8.93 26.72
CA ASP A 62 17.76 8.93 27.63
C ASP A 62 16.83 7.72 27.42
N GLY A 63 17.09 6.90 26.40
CA GLY A 63 16.31 5.72 26.06
C GLY A 63 15.07 6.01 25.21
N GLU A 64 15.00 7.19 24.59
CA GLU A 64 13.95 7.56 23.64
C GLU A 64 14.37 7.21 22.22
N GLU A 65 13.41 6.75 21.42
CA GLU A 65 13.59 6.41 20.02
C GLU A 65 13.58 7.69 19.18
N THR A 66 14.59 7.84 18.33
CA THR A 66 14.75 8.96 17.40
C THR A 66 14.86 8.41 15.99
N TYR A 67 14.17 9.04 15.05
CA TYR A 67 14.18 8.62 13.65
C TYR A 67 15.13 9.52 12.86
N VAL A 68 16.15 8.93 12.24
CA VAL A 68 17.17 9.66 11.49
C VAL A 68 17.20 9.20 10.03
N THR A 69 17.49 10.13 9.13
CA THR A 69 17.67 9.82 7.70
C THR A 69 18.96 9.03 7.48
N ILE A 70 18.93 8.06 6.57
CA ILE A 70 20.09 7.25 6.22
C ILE A 70 20.96 8.02 5.22
N GLU A 71 22.17 8.41 5.61
CA GLU A 71 23.13 9.09 4.72
C GLU A 71 23.94 8.11 3.85
N ASP A 72 24.05 6.85 4.25
CA ASP A 72 24.81 5.83 3.50
C ASP A 72 23.93 5.17 2.44
N GLU A 73 24.25 5.44 1.17
CA GLU A 73 23.51 4.89 0.03
C GLU A 73 23.49 3.36 0.01
N ASN A 74 24.54 2.68 0.48
CA ASN A 74 24.57 1.20 0.48
C ASN A 74 23.64 0.64 1.56
N GLU A 75 23.57 1.29 2.72
CA GLU A 75 22.65 0.92 3.80
C GLU A 75 21.21 1.10 3.32
N LEU A 76 20.90 2.25 2.72
CA LEU A 76 19.58 2.55 2.15
C LEU A 76 19.19 1.54 1.06
N ASP A 77 20.08 1.28 0.11
CA ASP A 77 19.83 0.34 -0.99
C ASP A 77 19.57 -1.08 -0.45
N THR A 78 20.33 -1.51 0.56
CA THR A 78 20.12 -2.82 1.21
C THR A 78 18.74 -2.91 1.87
N VAL A 79 18.33 -1.89 2.63
CA VAL A 79 17.01 -1.85 3.28
C VAL A 79 15.90 -1.83 2.23
N PHE A 80 16.09 -1.05 1.17
CA PHE A 80 15.13 -0.92 0.07
C PHE A 80 14.99 -2.21 -0.74
N GLU A 81 16.07 -2.93 -1.02
CA GLU A 81 16.02 -4.24 -1.66
C GLU A 81 15.26 -5.25 -0.79
N GLU A 82 15.54 -5.32 0.51
CA GLU A 82 14.81 -6.19 1.44
C GLU A 82 13.33 -5.83 1.52
N PHE A 83 13.00 -4.53 1.54
CA PHE A 83 11.62 -4.05 1.49
C PHE A 83 10.92 -4.51 0.21
N LYS A 84 11.54 -4.30 -0.96
CA LYS A 84 11.00 -4.78 -2.24
C LYS A 84 10.76 -6.27 -2.24
N MET A 85 11.72 -7.06 -1.77
CA MET A 85 11.58 -8.51 -1.73
C MET A 85 10.42 -8.94 -0.84
N ARG A 86 10.20 -8.30 0.31
CA ARG A 86 9.05 -8.57 1.19
C ARG A 86 7.72 -8.17 0.56
N ILE A 87 7.67 -7.00 -0.08
CA ILE A 87 6.46 -6.54 -0.77
C ILE A 87 6.15 -7.47 -1.94
N GLU A 88 7.11 -7.81 -2.78
CA GLU A 88 6.92 -8.74 -3.91
C GLU A 88 6.53 -10.15 -3.45
N ASP A 89 7.07 -10.64 -2.33
CA ASP A 89 6.68 -11.94 -1.73
C ASP A 89 5.25 -11.89 -1.14
N GLY A 90 4.87 -10.77 -0.50
CA GLY A 90 3.50 -10.51 -0.05
C GLY A 90 2.51 -10.23 -1.19
N PHE A 91 3.00 -9.81 -2.36
CA PHE A 91 2.27 -9.63 -3.61
C PHE A 91 2.30 -10.87 -4.51
N THR A 92 2.52 -12.07 -3.95
CA THR A 92 1.83 -13.25 -4.50
C THR A 92 0.35 -13.12 -4.12
N PHE A 93 -0.35 -12.15 -4.73
CA PHE A 93 -1.79 -12.29 -4.88
C PHE A 93 -1.95 -13.65 -5.53
N ASP A 94 -2.49 -14.63 -4.80
CA ASP A 94 -3.23 -15.71 -5.42
C ASP A 94 -4.13 -15.02 -6.45
N ILE A 95 -3.65 -14.95 -7.70
CA ILE A 95 -4.51 -15.10 -8.87
C ILE A 95 -4.99 -16.53 -8.70
N ASP A 96 -5.88 -16.70 -7.72
CA ASP A 96 -6.76 -17.83 -7.59
C ASP A 96 -7.38 -17.91 -8.98
N GLU A 97 -7.21 -19.08 -9.58
CA GLU A 97 -7.67 -19.48 -10.89
C GLU A 97 -9.21 -19.42 -11.00
N ASP A 98 -9.83 -18.26 -10.74
CA ASP A 98 -11.28 -18.03 -10.82
C ASP A 98 -11.61 -17.02 -11.94
N TYR A 99 -10.76 -16.99 -12.99
CA TYR A 99 -11.31 -16.83 -14.33
C TYR A 99 -11.95 -18.17 -14.70
N ASP A 100 -13.13 -18.42 -14.11
CA ASP A 100 -14.08 -19.41 -14.58
C ASP A 100 -14.48 -18.96 -16.00
N ASP A 101 -13.73 -19.46 -16.98
CA ASP A 101 -14.25 -19.77 -18.29
C ASP A 101 -15.54 -20.56 -18.01
N GLU A 102 -16.72 -19.95 -18.23
CA GLU A 102 -18.05 -20.55 -18.51
C GLU A 102 -19.19 -19.70 -17.91
N ASP A 103 -19.54 -18.59 -18.56
CA ASP A 103 -20.95 -18.16 -18.63
C ASP A 103 -21.22 -17.54 -20.00
N TYR A 104 -21.14 -18.40 -21.01
CA TYR A 104 -21.83 -18.20 -22.29
C TYR A 104 -23.25 -18.76 -22.13
N ASP A 105 -24.05 -18.15 -21.26
CA ASP A 105 -25.48 -18.45 -21.14
C ASP A 105 -26.21 -17.97 -22.41
N ASP A 106 -26.35 -18.92 -23.34
CA ASP A 106 -27.60 -19.32 -23.97
C ASP A 106 -28.71 -18.24 -23.99
N TYR A 107 -28.74 -17.45 -25.07
CA TYR A 107 -29.95 -16.73 -25.46
C TYR A 107 -30.84 -17.69 -26.26
N GLU A 108 -31.58 -18.59 -25.59
CA GLU A 108 -32.78 -19.20 -26.15
C GLU A 108 -34.05 -18.68 -25.45
N ASP A 109 -34.84 -17.99 -26.27
CA ASP A 109 -36.31 -17.89 -26.29
C ASP A 109 -37.06 -17.26 -25.11
N GLU A 110 -37.61 -16.07 -25.37
CA GLU A 110 -38.97 -15.74 -24.93
C GLU A 110 -39.84 -15.50 -26.17
N ASP A 111 -40.70 -16.50 -26.45
CA ASP A 111 -41.90 -16.37 -27.26
C ASP A 111 -42.73 -15.16 -26.80
N GLU A 112 -43.06 -14.24 -27.72
CA GLU A 112 -44.26 -13.43 -27.63
C GLU A 112 -45.11 -13.67 -28.89
N ASP A 113 -45.93 -14.73 -28.81
CA ASP A 113 -47.21 -14.82 -29.53
C ASP A 113 -48.18 -13.77 -28.94
N GLU A 114 -48.55 -12.75 -29.73
CA GLU A 114 -49.86 -12.05 -29.82
C GLU A 114 -49.61 -10.75 -30.61
N ASP A 115 -50.25 -10.44 -31.74
CA ASP A 115 -51.68 -10.50 -32.01
C ASP A 115 -51.97 -10.47 -33.52
N ASP A 116 -53.06 -11.16 -33.84
CA ASP A 116 -53.89 -11.01 -35.02
C ASP A 116 -54.46 -9.58 -35.12
N TYR A 117 -54.13 -8.85 -36.19
CA TYR A 117 -54.96 -7.76 -36.67
C TYR A 117 -55.09 -7.85 -38.20
N GLU A 118 -56.18 -8.47 -38.66
CA GLU A 118 -56.77 -8.15 -39.96
C GLU A 118 -57.08 -6.65 -40.01
N GLU A 119 -56.66 -5.94 -41.07
CA GLU A 119 -57.44 -4.80 -41.55
C GLU A 119 -57.37 -4.71 -43.09
N GLU A 120 -58.55 -4.44 -43.66
CA GLU A 120 -59.05 -4.60 -45.04
C GLU A 120 -58.20 -4.07 -46.21
#